data_AF-A0A6P0YSS3-F1
#
_entry.id   AF-A0A6P0YSS3-F1
#
_cell.length_a   1.000
_cell.length_b   1.000
_cell.length_c   1.000
_cell.angle_alpha   90.00
_cell.angle_beta   90.00
_cell.angle_gamma   90.00
#
_symmetry.space_group_name_H-M   'P 1'
#
loop_
_entity.id
_entity.type
_entity.pdbx_description
1 polymer ?
#
loop_
_entity_poly.entity_id
_entity_poly.type
_entity_poly.pdbx_seq_one_letter_code
_entity_poly.pdbx_strand_id
1 'polypeptide(L)'
;MNHFHIFHLPLRSQILSVFLLLAGLISPATAHKVQTNADVGATFHIEPNHNPRAGEPAKTWFALTRIGGQLIPLEQCVCKLAVYEQPSAAGDSPILEPPLKAISAEQYQGIPGADIIFPKAGTYELELSGAPKSGANFQEFNLKYTVNVGAGKTAPTSPAAPKSDSGVQSSQDQVSSNERVQSNSQSFVQWLIPVIVLVVILGIGGFWFVGVPKKLSNK
;
A
#
# COMPACT_ATOMS: atom_id res chain seq x y z
N MET A 1 -40.09 27.71 -34.74
CA MET A 1 -38.62 27.71 -34.64
C MET A 1 -38.23 26.79 -33.49
N ASN A 2 -37.10 26.08 -33.67
CA ASN A 2 -36.48 25.08 -32.78
C ASN A 2 -36.82 23.61 -33.08
N HIS A 3 -36.29 23.13 -34.20
CA HIS A 3 -36.01 21.70 -34.39
C HIS A 3 -34.76 21.34 -33.58
N PHE A 4 -34.94 20.58 -32.49
CA PHE A 4 -33.83 19.92 -31.80
C PHE A 4 -33.45 18.66 -32.59
N HIS A 5 -32.25 18.65 -33.18
CA HIS A 5 -31.66 17.44 -33.74
C HIS A 5 -31.03 16.62 -32.61
N ILE A 6 -31.68 15.51 -32.25
CA ILE A 6 -31.12 14.50 -31.36
C ILE A 6 -30.17 13.63 -32.20
N PHE A 7 -28.87 13.85 -32.05
CA PHE A 7 -27.84 13.00 -32.64
C PHE A 7 -27.85 11.63 -31.96
N HIS A 8 -28.47 10.63 -32.59
CA HIS A 8 -28.36 9.24 -32.19
C HIS A 8 -27.03 8.67 -32.67
N LEU A 9 -26.04 8.56 -31.78
CA LEU A 9 -24.84 7.76 -32.04
C LEU A 9 -25.20 6.26 -32.05
N PRO A 10 -24.56 5.45 -32.93
CA PRO A 10 -24.87 4.04 -33.07
C PRO A 10 -24.53 3.26 -31.79
N LEU A 11 -25.42 2.33 -31.41
CA LEU A 11 -25.36 1.53 -30.18
C LEU A 11 -24.02 0.80 -29.96
N ARG A 12 -23.28 0.50 -31.04
CA ARG A 12 -21.93 -0.10 -30.99
C ARG A 12 -20.84 0.85 -30.44
N SER A 13 -20.99 2.17 -30.64
CA SER A 13 -20.04 3.18 -30.15
C SER A 13 -20.21 3.48 -28.66
N GLN A 14 -21.42 3.30 -28.13
CA GLN A 14 -21.73 3.60 -26.73
C GLN A 14 -21.15 2.54 -25.78
N ILE A 15 -21.13 1.28 -26.18
CA ILE A 15 -20.58 0.17 -25.38
C ILE A 15 -19.05 0.34 -25.24
N LEU A 16 -18.35 0.69 -26.33
CA LEU A 16 -16.91 0.93 -26.30
C LEU A 16 -16.53 2.10 -25.39
N SER A 17 -17.35 3.16 -25.40
CA SER A 17 -17.13 4.36 -24.59
C SER A 17 -17.32 4.09 -23.08
N VAL A 18 -18.30 3.25 -22.72
CA VAL A 18 -18.52 2.83 -21.32
C VAL A 18 -17.42 1.90 -20.82
N PHE A 19 -16.96 0.95 -21.64
CA PHE A 19 -15.82 0.09 -21.28
C PHE A 19 -14.53 0.89 -21.08
N LEU A 20 -14.28 1.91 -21.92
CA LEU A 20 -13.11 2.78 -21.79
C LEU A 20 -13.18 3.66 -20.53
N LEU A 21 -14.37 4.13 -20.14
CA LEU A 21 -14.59 4.90 -18.91
C LEU A 21 -14.43 4.07 -17.64
N LEU A 22 -14.86 2.81 -17.65
CA LEU A 22 -14.79 1.93 -16.48
C LEU A 22 -13.37 1.43 -16.18
N ALA A 23 -12.52 1.29 -17.21
CA ALA A 23 -11.13 0.87 -17.08
C ALA A 23 -10.23 1.91 -16.37
N GLY A 24 -10.66 3.17 -16.27
CA GLY A 24 -9.91 4.25 -15.60
C GLY A 24 -10.10 4.33 -14.08
N LEU A 25 -11.00 3.54 -13.48
CA LEU A 25 -11.32 3.59 -12.04
C LEU A 25 -10.52 2.61 -11.19
N ILE A 26 -9.67 1.79 -11.80
CA ILE A 26 -8.82 0.82 -11.11
C ILE A 26 -7.44 1.45 -10.92
N SER A 27 -7.22 2.08 -9.76
CA SER A 27 -5.90 2.60 -9.38
C SER A 27 -5.16 1.57 -8.51
N PRO A 28 -4.16 0.82 -9.01
CA PRO A 28 -3.25 0.09 -8.15
C PRO A 28 -2.20 1.07 -7.63
N ALA A 29 -2.44 1.68 -6.47
CA ALA A 29 -1.45 2.54 -5.81
C ALA A 29 -0.86 1.83 -4.58
N THR A 30 0.01 0.86 -4.83
CA THR A 30 0.99 0.41 -3.83
C THR A 30 2.36 0.55 -4.46
N ALA A 31 3.10 1.59 -4.05
CA ALA A 31 4.45 1.84 -4.53
C ALA A 31 5.43 0.95 -3.75
N HIS A 32 5.42 -0.36 -4.02
CA HIS A 32 6.45 -1.24 -3.47
C HIS A 32 7.80 -0.90 -4.09
N LYS A 33 8.81 -0.70 -3.23
CA LYS A 33 10.18 -0.47 -3.71
C LYS A 33 10.82 -1.82 -3.96
N VAL A 34 11.16 -2.12 -5.21
CA VAL A 34 11.90 -3.33 -5.58
C VAL A 34 13.39 -3.00 -5.69
N GLN A 35 14.22 -3.82 -5.06
CA GLN A 35 15.68 -3.80 -5.28
C GLN A 35 16.19 -5.20 -5.59
N THR A 36 17.34 -5.26 -6.24
CA THR A 36 17.99 -6.51 -6.64
C THR A 36 19.48 -6.47 -6.28
N ASN A 37 20.01 -7.59 -5.84
CA ASN A 37 21.44 -7.82 -5.62
C ASN A 37 21.74 -9.29 -5.91
N ALA A 38 22.78 -9.55 -6.70
CA ALA A 38 23.06 -10.88 -7.26
C ALA A 38 21.83 -11.49 -7.95
N ASP A 39 21.38 -12.68 -7.53
CA ASP A 39 20.20 -13.36 -8.06
C ASP A 39 18.96 -13.20 -7.16
N VAL A 40 18.99 -12.29 -6.18
CA VAL A 40 17.90 -12.00 -5.24
C VAL A 40 17.30 -10.63 -5.54
N GLY A 41 15.98 -10.61 -5.74
CA GLY A 41 15.15 -9.42 -5.71
C GLY A 41 14.33 -9.37 -4.41
N ALA A 42 13.95 -8.17 -3.98
CA ALA A 42 13.03 -8.02 -2.87
C ALA A 42 12.03 -6.89 -3.11
N THR A 43 10.76 -7.19 -2.83
CA THR A 43 9.69 -6.20 -2.72
C THR A 43 9.63 -5.72 -1.28
N PHE A 44 9.85 -4.43 -1.04
CA PHE A 44 9.84 -3.83 0.29
C PHE A 44 8.57 -3.04 0.56
N HIS A 45 8.06 -3.20 1.78
CA HIS A 45 6.99 -2.39 2.33
C HIS A 45 7.24 -2.04 3.80
N ILE A 46 6.76 -0.87 4.21
CA ILE A 46 6.75 -0.44 5.61
C ILE A 46 5.45 0.29 5.94
N GLU A 47 4.84 -0.05 7.06
CA GLU A 47 3.58 0.50 7.53
C GLU A 47 3.79 1.73 8.44
N PRO A 48 2.81 2.66 8.50
CA PRO A 48 1.66 2.74 7.61
C PRO A 48 2.03 3.40 6.26
N ASN A 49 1.67 2.77 5.14
CA ASN A 49 1.77 3.35 3.79
C ASN A 49 3.10 4.07 3.47
N HIS A 50 4.23 3.45 3.81
CA HIS A 50 5.58 4.01 3.63
C HIS A 50 5.83 5.34 4.38
N ASN A 51 5.04 5.63 5.42
CA ASN A 51 5.12 6.84 6.23
C ASN A 51 5.19 6.51 7.74
N PRO A 52 6.24 5.81 8.19
CA PRO A 52 6.46 5.52 9.60
C PRO A 52 6.65 6.82 10.40
N ARG A 53 6.31 6.77 11.69
CA ARG A 53 6.43 7.90 12.61
C ARG A 53 7.30 7.55 13.81
N ALA A 54 8.08 8.51 14.26
CA ALA A 54 8.98 8.33 15.40
C ALA A 54 8.20 7.94 16.67
N GLY A 55 8.77 7.02 17.46
CA GLY A 55 8.15 6.51 18.69
C GLY A 55 6.91 5.65 18.48
N GLU A 56 6.52 5.37 17.23
CA GLU A 56 5.38 4.54 16.89
C GLU A 56 5.86 3.24 16.20
N PRO A 57 5.20 2.10 16.45
CA PRO A 57 5.57 0.85 15.79
C PRO A 57 5.26 0.91 14.29
N ALA A 58 6.25 0.58 13.48
CA ALA A 58 6.19 0.45 12.04
C ALA A 58 6.50 -1.00 11.66
N LYS A 59 5.54 -1.69 11.06
CA LYS A 59 5.77 -3.04 10.53
C LYS A 59 6.45 -2.94 9.18
N THR A 60 7.54 -3.67 8.98
CA THR A 60 8.17 -3.82 7.67
C THR A 60 8.17 -5.27 7.23
N TRP A 61 8.13 -5.49 5.91
CA TRP A 61 8.33 -6.82 5.33
C TRP A 61 9.03 -6.75 3.97
N PHE A 62 9.64 -7.87 3.61
CA PHE A 62 10.44 -8.04 2.40
C PHE A 62 10.03 -9.33 1.69
N ALA A 63 9.34 -9.24 0.55
CA ALA A 63 9.10 -10.43 -0.26
C ALA A 63 10.32 -10.71 -1.14
N LEU A 64 11.18 -11.62 -0.67
CA LEU A 64 12.39 -12.04 -1.34
C LEU A 64 12.07 -13.02 -2.48
N THR A 65 12.64 -12.81 -3.65
CA THR A 65 12.46 -13.68 -4.82
C THR A 65 13.78 -13.92 -5.52
N ARG A 66 13.98 -15.12 -6.07
CA ARG A 66 15.08 -15.39 -7.00
C ARG A 66 14.76 -14.85 -8.39
N ILE A 67 15.76 -14.82 -9.27
CA ILE A 67 15.54 -14.71 -10.72
C ILE A 67 14.48 -15.74 -11.15
N GLY A 68 13.46 -15.29 -11.88
CA GLY A 68 12.30 -16.11 -12.26
C GLY A 68 11.13 -16.06 -11.29
N GLY A 69 11.22 -15.26 -10.21
CA GLY A 69 10.08 -14.94 -9.33
C GLY A 69 9.80 -15.97 -8.23
N GLN A 70 10.68 -16.96 -8.05
CA GLN A 70 10.52 -17.97 -6.99
C GLN A 70 10.75 -17.33 -5.61
N LEU A 71 9.76 -17.45 -4.73
CA LEU A 71 9.81 -16.90 -3.37
C LEU A 71 10.94 -17.55 -2.54
N ILE A 72 11.66 -16.72 -1.78
CA ILE A 72 12.63 -17.15 -0.77
C ILE A 72 12.01 -16.90 0.61
N PRO A 73 11.50 -17.93 1.30
CA PRO A 73 10.96 -17.76 2.65
C PRO A 73 12.08 -17.52 3.67
N LEU A 74 11.77 -16.84 4.78
CA LEU A 74 12.71 -16.58 5.87
C LEU A 74 13.32 -17.88 6.42
N GLU A 75 12.55 -18.97 6.43
CA GLU A 75 13.02 -20.32 6.80
C GLU A 75 14.30 -20.73 6.05
N GLN A 76 14.46 -20.31 4.79
CA GLN A 76 15.60 -20.64 3.93
C GLN A 76 16.75 -19.64 4.02
N CYS A 77 16.59 -18.54 4.76
CA CYS A 77 17.56 -17.45 4.81
C CYS A 77 18.15 -17.27 6.21
N VAL A 78 19.47 -17.13 6.30
CA VAL A 78 20.12 -16.51 7.45
C VAL A 78 20.09 -14.99 7.23
N CYS A 79 18.92 -14.41 7.42
CA CYS A 79 18.66 -13.00 7.14
C CYS A 79 18.88 -12.14 8.39
N LYS A 80 19.37 -10.92 8.18
CA LYS A 80 19.54 -9.89 9.21
C LYS A 80 19.02 -8.56 8.69
N LEU A 81 18.35 -7.80 9.56
CA LEU A 81 17.94 -6.43 9.30
C LEU A 81 18.71 -5.48 10.22
N ALA A 82 19.35 -4.49 9.63
CA ALA A 82 20.06 -3.43 10.32
C ALA A 82 19.46 -2.06 9.94
N VAL A 83 19.35 -1.16 10.91
CA VAL A 83 18.82 0.20 10.70
C VAL A 83 19.89 1.21 11.05
N TYR A 84 20.19 2.11 10.11
CA TYR A 84 21.15 3.19 10.27
C TYR A 84 20.43 4.54 10.18
N GLU A 85 20.77 5.48 11.05
CA GLU A 85 20.36 6.86 10.88
C GLU A 85 21.23 7.52 9.80
N GLN A 86 20.64 8.36 8.94
CA GLN A 86 21.37 9.09 7.91
C GLN A 86 21.70 10.53 8.34
N PRO A 87 22.89 11.06 8.01
CA PRO A 87 23.96 10.37 7.26
C PRO A 87 24.69 9.32 8.11
N SER A 88 25.06 8.19 7.50
CA SER A 88 25.95 7.20 8.11
C SER A 88 27.23 7.03 7.29
N ALA A 89 28.33 6.72 7.97
CA ALA A 89 29.61 6.39 7.37
C ALA A 89 29.80 4.86 7.28
N ALA A 90 30.73 4.43 6.42
CA ALA A 90 31.12 3.04 6.34
C ALA A 90 31.77 2.60 7.68
N GLY A 91 31.26 1.53 8.27
CA GLY A 91 31.74 1.01 9.56
C GLY A 91 30.97 1.54 10.78
N ASP A 92 30.00 2.44 10.59
CA ASP A 92 29.08 2.81 11.66
C ASP A 92 28.28 1.58 12.11
N SER A 93 28.03 1.48 13.41
CA SER A 93 27.16 0.45 13.96
C SER A 93 25.69 0.80 13.70
N PRO A 94 24.81 -0.20 13.44
CA PRO A 94 23.39 0.05 13.33
C PRO A 94 22.82 0.55 14.66
N ILE A 95 21.87 1.48 14.58
CA ILE A 95 21.16 1.98 15.76
C ILE A 95 20.07 1.03 16.23
N LEU A 96 19.57 0.15 15.34
CA LEU A 96 18.60 -0.90 15.64
C LEU A 96 18.94 -2.15 14.83
N GLU A 97 18.72 -3.32 15.43
CA GLU A 97 18.79 -4.63 14.77
C GLU A 97 17.50 -5.42 15.03
N PRO A 98 16.37 -5.05 14.39
CA PRO A 98 15.09 -5.67 14.66
C PRO A 98 15.13 -7.17 14.29
N PRO A 99 14.62 -8.07 15.15
CA PRO A 99 14.56 -9.48 14.83
C PRO A 99 13.58 -9.72 13.68
N LEU A 100 14.01 -10.51 12.70
CA LEU A 100 13.15 -10.96 11.62
C LEU A 100 12.31 -12.16 12.05
N LYS A 101 11.02 -12.11 11.72
CA LYS A 101 10.07 -13.21 11.89
C LYS A 101 9.36 -13.52 10.57
N ALA A 102 8.98 -14.77 10.40
CA ALA A 102 8.21 -15.19 9.24
C ALA A 102 6.79 -14.63 9.39
N ILE A 103 6.31 -13.89 8.39
CA ILE A 103 4.94 -13.39 8.35
C ILE A 103 4.26 -13.74 7.03
N SER A 104 2.96 -13.52 6.97
CA SER A 104 2.21 -13.47 5.71
C SER A 104 1.70 -12.05 5.51
N ALA A 105 1.91 -11.50 4.32
CA ALA A 105 1.45 -10.17 3.94
C ALA A 105 1.10 -10.17 2.45
N GLU A 106 -0.03 -9.54 2.11
CA GLU A 106 -0.59 -9.58 0.76
C GLU A 106 -0.73 -11.03 0.26
N GLN A 107 -0.09 -11.36 -0.86
CA GLN A 107 -0.06 -12.70 -1.46
C GLN A 107 1.13 -13.56 -0.99
N TYR A 108 2.05 -13.01 -0.20
CA TYR A 108 3.29 -13.67 0.19
C TYR A 108 3.17 -14.34 1.55
N GLN A 109 3.82 -15.50 1.69
CA GLN A 109 3.81 -16.30 2.92
C GLN A 109 5.22 -16.64 3.36
N GLY A 110 5.44 -16.66 4.69
CA GLY A 110 6.74 -17.01 5.26
C GLY A 110 7.84 -16.00 4.96
N ILE A 111 7.50 -14.77 4.58
CA ILE A 111 8.48 -13.74 4.22
C ILE A 111 9.11 -13.10 5.46
N PRO A 112 10.35 -12.59 5.36
CA PRO A 112 10.95 -11.77 6.41
C PRO A 112 10.10 -10.54 6.74
N GLY A 113 9.73 -10.38 8.01
CA GLY A 113 9.10 -9.18 8.53
C GLY A 113 9.60 -8.81 9.92
N ALA A 114 9.51 -7.53 10.28
CA ALA A 114 9.92 -7.01 11.58
C ALA A 114 9.00 -5.87 12.02
N ASP A 115 8.93 -5.63 13.33
CA ASP A 115 8.35 -4.41 13.89
C ASP A 115 9.50 -3.50 14.33
N ILE A 116 9.48 -2.24 13.90
CA ILE A 116 10.53 -1.24 14.15
C ILE A 116 9.91 -0.06 14.89
N ILE A 117 10.57 0.46 15.92
CA ILE A 117 10.22 1.74 16.53
C ILE A 117 11.40 2.68 16.29
N PHE A 118 11.23 3.63 15.37
CA PHE A 118 12.26 4.62 15.09
C PHE A 118 12.34 5.64 16.23
N PRO A 119 13.53 5.95 16.77
CA PRO A 119 13.66 6.77 17.97
C PRO A 119 13.27 8.24 17.76
N LYS A 120 13.50 8.78 16.55
CA LYS A 120 13.21 10.18 16.19
C LYS A 120 12.82 10.30 14.72
N ALA A 121 12.31 11.48 14.35
CA ALA A 121 12.05 11.79 12.96
C ALA A 121 13.38 11.99 12.21
N GLY A 122 13.41 11.62 10.93
CA GLY A 122 14.63 11.71 10.14
C GLY A 122 14.65 10.74 8.97
N THR A 123 15.80 10.68 8.30
CA THR A 123 16.06 9.71 7.24
C THR A 123 16.84 8.53 7.80
N TYR A 124 16.42 7.33 7.45
CA TYR A 124 17.07 6.08 7.86
C TYR A 124 17.39 5.23 6.63
N GLU A 125 18.40 4.39 6.75
CA GLU A 125 18.67 3.28 5.82
C GLU A 125 18.36 1.96 6.51
N LEU A 126 17.47 1.17 5.90
CA LEU A 126 17.22 -0.21 6.27
C LEU A 126 18.07 -1.10 5.37
N GLU A 127 19.02 -1.81 5.97
CA GLU A 127 19.88 -2.77 5.28
C GLU A 127 19.40 -4.18 5.59
N LEU A 128 18.89 -4.88 4.57
CA LEU A 128 18.56 -6.29 4.64
C LEU A 128 19.69 -7.09 3.97
N SER A 129 20.37 -7.90 4.77
CA SER A 129 21.40 -8.83 4.28
C SER A 129 20.97 -10.27 4.53
N GLY A 130 21.42 -11.20 3.69
CA GLY A 130 21.14 -12.61 3.91
C GLY A 130 22.05 -13.56 3.15
N ALA A 131 22.15 -14.77 3.67
CA ALA A 131 22.82 -15.91 3.06
C ALA A 131 21.89 -17.13 3.02
N PRO A 132 22.04 -18.03 2.02
CA PRO A 132 21.27 -19.26 1.96
C PRO A 132 21.59 -20.17 3.15
N LYS A 133 20.56 -20.77 3.77
CA LYS A 133 20.75 -21.95 4.63
C LYS A 133 21.08 -23.17 3.77
N SER A 134 21.60 -24.22 4.41
CA SER A 134 21.90 -25.49 3.74
C SER A 134 20.70 -26.00 2.94
N GLY A 135 20.91 -26.29 1.64
CA GLY A 135 19.88 -26.75 0.71
C GLY A 135 19.05 -25.64 0.03
N ALA A 136 19.18 -24.38 0.44
CA ALA A 136 18.65 -23.25 -0.30
C ALA A 136 19.58 -22.87 -1.45
N ASN A 137 19.02 -22.35 -2.55
CA ASN A 137 19.77 -22.04 -3.76
C ASN A 137 19.50 -20.59 -4.20
N PHE A 138 20.26 -19.67 -3.63
CA PHE A 138 20.35 -18.25 -3.98
C PHE A 138 21.68 -17.71 -3.45
N GLN A 139 22.19 -16.60 -3.96
CA GLN A 139 23.45 -15.99 -3.53
C GLN A 139 23.30 -15.13 -2.28
N GLU A 140 24.41 -14.89 -1.58
CA GLU A 140 24.44 -13.86 -0.55
C GLU A 140 24.05 -12.50 -1.13
N PHE A 141 23.32 -11.71 -0.35
CA PHE A 141 22.80 -10.43 -0.82
C PHE A 141 22.86 -9.35 0.26
N ASN A 142 22.86 -8.10 -0.21
CA ASN A 142 22.70 -6.90 0.60
C ASN A 142 21.80 -5.89 -0.15
N LEU A 143 20.70 -5.48 0.48
CA LEU A 143 19.69 -4.57 -0.09
C LEU A 143 19.45 -3.40 0.86
N LYS A 144 19.40 -2.17 0.36
CA LYS A 144 19.39 -0.93 1.16
C LYS A 144 18.21 -0.02 0.80
N TYR A 145 17.33 0.23 1.77
CA TYR A 145 16.13 1.02 1.57
C TYR A 145 16.17 2.29 2.42
N THR A 146 16.19 3.45 1.74
CA THR A 146 15.95 4.74 2.39
C THR A 146 14.51 4.85 2.84
N VAL A 147 14.29 5.20 4.11
CA VAL A 147 13.00 5.42 4.74
C VAL A 147 12.99 6.79 5.42
N ASN A 148 11.96 7.58 5.12
CA ASN A 148 11.74 8.87 5.79
C ASN A 148 10.73 8.68 6.92
N VAL A 149 11.10 9.07 8.13
CA VAL A 149 10.31 8.92 9.35
C VAL A 149 9.78 10.29 9.77
N GLY A 150 8.46 10.40 9.86
CA GLY A 150 7.79 11.62 10.32
C GLY A 150 7.86 11.81 11.84
N ALA A 151 7.54 13.02 12.31
CA ALA A 151 7.40 13.31 13.74
C ALA A 151 6.31 12.44 14.38
N GLY A 152 6.57 11.90 15.57
CA GLY A 152 5.64 11.11 16.39
C GLY A 152 4.60 11.95 17.15
N LYS A 153 3.59 11.31 17.75
CA LYS A 153 2.56 12.01 18.57
C LYS A 153 3.13 12.75 19.78
N THR A 154 4.29 12.34 20.27
CA THR A 154 4.95 12.91 21.46
C THR A 154 6.20 13.74 21.11
N ALA A 155 6.45 14.01 19.84
CA ALA A 155 7.59 14.85 19.46
C ALA A 155 7.43 16.23 20.11
N PRO A 156 8.43 16.73 20.86
CA PRO A 156 8.45 18.14 21.23
C PRO A 156 8.40 18.94 19.94
N THR A 157 7.48 19.90 19.87
CA THR A 157 7.50 20.93 18.84
C THR A 157 8.89 21.53 18.82
N SER A 158 9.72 21.14 17.85
CA SER A 158 11.02 21.78 17.62
C SER A 158 10.76 23.28 17.48
N PRO A 159 11.42 24.16 18.26
CA PRO A 159 11.14 25.58 18.23
C PRO A 159 11.27 26.11 16.79
N ALA A 160 10.15 26.56 16.24
CA ALA A 160 10.16 27.35 15.03
C ALA A 160 11.13 28.52 15.24
N ALA A 161 12.00 28.75 14.27
CA ALA A 161 12.88 29.92 14.22
C ALA A 161 12.08 31.21 14.51
N PRO A 162 12.65 32.18 15.26
CA PRO A 162 11.91 33.32 15.76
C PRO A 162 11.46 34.23 14.63
N LYS A 163 10.14 34.34 14.42
CA LYS A 163 9.56 35.49 13.73
C LYS A 163 9.24 36.55 14.77
N SER A 164 10.05 37.59 14.76
CA SER A 164 9.75 38.88 15.35
C SER A 164 8.48 39.44 14.71
N ASP A 165 7.41 39.64 15.49
CA ASP A 165 6.70 40.92 15.53
C ASP A 165 5.77 40.98 16.75
N SER A 166 5.70 42.17 17.34
CA SER A 166 4.97 42.50 18.55
C SER A 166 3.48 42.70 18.24
N GLY A 167 2.60 42.19 19.10
CA GLY A 167 1.16 42.42 19.00
C GLY A 167 0.43 42.00 20.28
N VAL A 168 0.02 42.99 21.06
CA VAL A 168 -0.56 42.89 22.41
C VAL A 168 -2.04 42.42 22.37
N GLN A 169 -2.32 41.33 23.10
CA GLN A 169 -3.41 41.08 24.07
C GLN A 169 -4.88 41.48 23.78
N SER A 170 -5.81 40.52 23.86
CA SER A 170 -7.08 40.67 24.60
C SER A 170 -7.73 39.31 24.92
N SER A 171 -8.46 39.28 26.04
CA SER A 171 -8.89 38.13 26.86
C SER A 171 -10.32 37.62 26.54
N GLN A 172 -10.70 36.53 27.24
CA GLN A 172 -12.06 36.03 27.55
C GLN A 172 -12.73 35.13 26.48
N ASP A 173 -13.39 34.00 26.75
CA ASP A 173 -13.92 33.40 27.99
C ASP A 173 -14.02 31.86 27.87
N GLN A 174 -14.00 31.19 29.02
CA GLN A 174 -14.35 29.78 29.23
C GLN A 174 -15.86 29.61 29.30
N VAL A 175 -16.48 28.72 28.50
CA VAL A 175 -17.70 28.01 28.93
C VAL A 175 -17.65 26.55 28.50
N SER A 176 -17.72 25.73 29.53
CA SER A 176 -17.97 24.29 29.55
C SER A 176 -19.38 23.96 29.04
N SER A 177 -19.48 23.04 28.10
CA SER A 177 -20.71 22.24 27.91
C SER A 177 -20.33 20.83 27.49
N ASN A 178 -20.51 19.93 28.44
CA ASN A 178 -20.44 18.49 28.32
C ASN A 178 -21.69 18.02 27.54
N GLU A 179 -21.54 17.67 26.27
CA GLU A 179 -22.55 16.91 25.53
C GLU A 179 -21.97 15.55 25.13
N ARG A 180 -22.38 14.51 25.86
CA ARG A 180 -22.64 13.21 25.22
C ARG A 180 -23.84 13.43 24.30
N VAL A 181 -23.77 12.94 23.06
CA VAL A 181 -24.73 11.96 22.49
C VAL A 181 -24.50 11.79 20.97
N GLN A 182 -24.64 10.53 20.56
CA GLN A 182 -24.93 10.01 19.22
C GLN A 182 -23.83 9.97 18.14
N SER A 183 -23.20 8.80 18.10
CA SER A 183 -23.27 7.91 16.93
C SER A 183 -24.51 8.19 16.08
N ASN A 184 -24.32 8.77 14.90
CA ASN A 184 -25.29 8.73 13.81
C ASN A 184 -24.54 8.42 12.51
N SER A 185 -24.50 7.13 12.20
CA SER A 185 -24.28 6.62 10.87
C SER A 185 -25.47 6.98 9.97
N GLN A 186 -25.43 8.13 9.30
CA GLN A 186 -26.22 8.43 8.11
C GLN A 186 -25.43 9.41 7.23
N SER A 187 -24.76 8.91 6.20
CA SER A 187 -25.31 8.84 4.83
C SER A 187 -25.65 10.22 4.25
N PHE A 188 -24.63 11.06 4.04
CA PHE A 188 -24.72 12.23 3.18
C PHE A 188 -24.41 11.84 1.73
N VAL A 189 -25.34 11.14 1.09
CA VAL A 189 -25.44 11.06 -0.37
C VAL A 189 -26.91 11.18 -0.72
N GLN A 190 -27.42 12.41 -0.68
CA GLN A 190 -28.80 12.70 -1.02
C GLN A 190 -28.87 13.94 -1.92
N TRP A 191 -28.27 13.84 -3.10
CA TRP A 191 -28.82 14.47 -4.30
C TRP A 191 -28.26 13.78 -5.54
N LEU A 192 -29.15 13.42 -6.49
CA LEU A 192 -28.93 12.79 -7.81
C LEU A 192 -29.10 11.26 -7.91
N ILE A 193 -30.35 10.76 -7.84
CA ILE A 193 -30.82 9.74 -8.81
C ILE A 193 -32.30 10.04 -9.11
N PRO A 194 -32.74 10.07 -10.39
CA PRO A 194 -33.45 8.90 -10.89
C PRO A 194 -33.22 8.63 -12.39
N VAL A 195 -32.24 7.82 -12.79
CA VAL A 195 -32.29 7.07 -14.07
C VAL A 195 -31.46 5.78 -14.01
N ILE A 196 -31.83 4.79 -13.20
CA ILE A 196 -31.33 3.41 -13.40
C ILE A 196 -32.48 2.43 -13.14
N VAL A 197 -33.43 2.33 -14.08
CA VAL A 197 -34.46 1.26 -14.06
C VAL A 197 -34.62 0.55 -15.42
N LEU A 198 -33.83 0.84 -16.47
CA LEU A 198 -34.17 0.36 -17.82
C LEU A 198 -33.11 -0.41 -18.63
N VAL A 199 -32.10 -1.04 -18.02
CA VAL A 199 -31.06 -1.77 -18.81
C VAL A 199 -30.96 -3.29 -18.52
N VAL A 200 -31.64 -3.83 -17.51
CA VAL A 200 -31.47 -5.26 -17.16
C VAL A 200 -32.35 -6.23 -17.96
N ILE A 201 -33.39 -5.77 -18.69
CA ILE A 201 -34.40 -6.67 -19.29
C ILE A 201 -34.17 -6.98 -20.80
N LEU A 202 -33.21 -6.35 -21.49
CA LEU A 202 -32.99 -6.57 -22.94
C LEU A 202 -31.60 -7.15 -23.29
N GLY A 203 -31.00 -7.94 -22.39
CA GLY A 203 -29.66 -8.52 -22.57
C GLY A 203 -29.54 -10.03 -22.41
N ILE A 204 -30.64 -10.77 -22.20
CA ILE A 204 -30.61 -12.24 -21.99
C ILE A 204 -31.57 -12.95 -22.96
N GLY A 205 -31.48 -12.58 -24.24
CA GLY A 205 -32.24 -13.19 -25.32
C GLY A 205 -31.35 -13.46 -26.53
N GLY A 206 -30.46 -14.45 -26.43
CA GLY A 206 -29.64 -14.84 -27.57
C GLY A 206 -28.30 -15.47 -27.22
N PHE A 207 -28.28 -16.50 -26.38
CA PHE A 207 -27.16 -17.45 -26.41
C PHE A 207 -27.68 -18.79 -26.89
N TRP A 208 -27.25 -19.12 -28.09
CA TRP A 208 -27.68 -20.26 -28.88
C TRP A 208 -27.32 -21.58 -28.22
N PHE A 209 -28.31 -22.46 -28.25
CA PHE A 209 -28.24 -23.89 -28.05
C PHE A 209 -27.34 -24.49 -29.15
N VAL A 210 -26.14 -24.93 -28.82
CA VAL A 210 -25.33 -25.79 -29.71
C VAL A 210 -25.11 -27.11 -28.98
N GLY A 211 -25.84 -28.13 -29.44
CA GLY A 211 -25.78 -29.48 -28.90
C GLY A 211 -24.43 -30.15 -29.20
N VAL A 212 -23.89 -30.84 -28.20
CA VAL A 212 -22.81 -31.81 -28.37
C VAL A 212 -23.45 -33.21 -28.35
N PRO A 213 -23.31 -34.02 -29.41
CA PRO A 213 -23.83 -35.38 -29.42
C PRO A 213 -23.01 -36.28 -28.48
N LYS A 214 -23.72 -37.03 -27.63
CA LYS A 214 -23.21 -38.14 -26.84
C LYS A 214 -22.62 -39.20 -27.78
N LYS A 215 -21.32 -39.48 -27.68
CA LYS A 215 -20.75 -40.71 -28.25
C LYS A 215 -20.78 -41.81 -27.18
N LEU A 216 -21.48 -42.88 -27.53
CA LEU A 216 -21.76 -44.05 -26.72
C LEU A 216 -20.48 -44.80 -26.33
N SER A 217 -20.49 -45.24 -25.07
CA SER A 217 -19.71 -46.33 -24.51
C SER A 217 -19.79 -47.59 -25.37
N ASN A 218 -18.69 -48.30 -25.54
CA ASN A 218 -18.73 -49.71 -25.85
C ASN A 218 -17.56 -50.45 -25.16
N LYS A 219 -17.98 -51.39 -24.30
CA LYS A 219 -17.32 -52.59 -23.74
C LYS A 219 -15.82 -52.58 -23.49
#